data_AF-A0A3B3XBI8-F1
#
_entry.id   AF-A0A3B3XBI8-F1
#
_cell.length_a   1.000
_cell.length_b   1.000
_cell.length_c   1.000
_cell.angle_alpha   90.00
_cell.angle_beta   90.00
_cell.angle_gamma   90.00
#
_symmetry.space_group_name_H-M   'P 1'
#
loop_
_entity.id
_entity.type
_entity.pdbx_description
1 polymer ?
#
loop_
_entity_poly.entity_id
_entity_poly.type
_entity_poly.pdbx_seq_one_letter_code
_entity_poly.pdbx_strand_id
1 'polypeptide(L)'
;MRREKVNDADVTEATLNLNSLHFKHLFRMKAFILAVVCVCGFAAGSEDERLPNKCEVCKLLTMELEEALEKTGRSKEVLEVGEVLDTGKRRRKIKYNTSETRLTEAVDNICERILQYSVHAERPGSLRYAKGSSQTMTTLKNLVNKGVKVDLGMPYELWDEPSAEVTNMKKQCETMLEQYEDVVEDWYFHHQDRRLENFLCENHVLKTSERECLQEVWKGDVGLKGGAEEEKRADKEGTAHDAGEL
;
A
#
# COMPACT_ATOMS: atom_id res chain seq x y z
N MET A 1 70.22 -45.09 -49.49
CA MET A 1 68.96 -45.67 -48.96
C MET A 1 68.18 -44.55 -48.29
N ARG A 2 67.01 -44.21 -48.83
CA ARG A 2 66.15 -43.10 -48.37
C ARG A 2 65.74 -43.31 -46.92
N ARG A 3 65.97 -42.29 -46.07
CA ARG A 3 65.21 -42.07 -44.84
C ARG A 3 63.83 -41.56 -45.23
N GLU A 4 62.78 -42.31 -44.90
CA GLU A 4 61.42 -41.79 -44.87
C GLU A 4 61.29 -40.78 -43.73
N LYS A 5 60.85 -39.57 -44.08
CA LYS A 5 60.47 -38.52 -43.14
C LYS A 5 59.04 -38.84 -42.67
N VAL A 6 58.85 -39.07 -41.38
CA VAL A 6 57.55 -38.89 -40.74
C VAL A 6 57.33 -37.38 -40.66
N ASN A 7 56.25 -36.89 -41.29
CA ASN A 7 55.94 -35.46 -41.35
C ASN A 7 55.30 -35.00 -40.03
N ASP A 8 55.82 -33.90 -39.47
CA ASP A 8 55.32 -33.17 -38.28
C ASP A 8 53.87 -32.61 -38.40
N ALA A 9 53.18 -32.86 -39.52
CA ALA A 9 51.84 -32.32 -39.77
C ALA A 9 50.70 -33.08 -39.06
N ASP A 10 50.90 -34.34 -38.68
CA ASP A 10 49.82 -35.19 -38.10
C ASP A 10 49.60 -34.93 -36.59
N VAL A 11 50.62 -34.47 -35.88
CA VAL A 11 50.56 -34.27 -34.41
C VAL A 11 49.81 -32.98 -34.01
N THR A 12 49.72 -32.00 -34.90
CA THR A 12 49.10 -30.68 -34.62
C THR A 12 47.58 -30.68 -34.82
N GLU A 13 47.03 -31.56 -35.65
CA GLU A 13 45.59 -31.60 -35.92
C GLU A 13 44.80 -32.37 -34.84
N ALA A 14 45.41 -33.40 -34.22
CA ALA A 14 44.80 -34.14 -33.12
C ALA A 14 44.71 -33.33 -31.81
N THR A 15 45.70 -32.46 -31.54
CA THR A 15 45.76 -31.64 -30.32
C THR A 15 44.82 -30.44 -30.36
N LEU A 16 44.51 -29.88 -31.53
CA LEU A 16 43.52 -28.81 -31.70
C LEU A 16 42.07 -29.29 -31.51
N ASN A 17 41.76 -30.52 -31.95
CA ASN A 17 40.42 -31.11 -31.82
C ASN A 17 40.06 -31.48 -30.37
N LEU A 18 41.03 -31.97 -29.58
CA LEU A 18 40.82 -32.34 -28.17
C LEU A 18 40.55 -31.11 -27.29
N ASN A 19 41.24 -29.99 -27.53
CA ASN A 19 41.02 -28.72 -26.85
C ASN A 19 39.67 -28.07 -27.20
N SER A 20 39.22 -28.17 -28.46
CA SER A 20 37.91 -27.69 -28.90
C SER A 20 36.76 -28.47 -28.25
N LEU A 21 36.90 -29.80 -28.13
CA LEU A 21 35.89 -30.65 -27.49
C LEU A 21 35.81 -30.39 -25.98
N HIS A 22 36.95 -30.24 -25.31
CA HIS A 22 37.01 -29.92 -23.88
C HIS A 22 36.42 -28.53 -23.57
N PHE A 23 36.68 -27.53 -24.41
CA PHE A 23 36.10 -26.19 -24.27
C PHE A 23 34.58 -26.18 -24.50
N LYS A 24 34.07 -26.94 -25.48
CA LYS A 24 32.63 -27.12 -25.73
C LYS A 24 31.93 -27.84 -24.58
N HIS A 25 32.56 -28.86 -23.98
CA HIS A 25 32.03 -29.54 -22.80
C HIS A 25 32.01 -28.64 -21.56
N LEU A 26 33.06 -27.84 -21.35
CA LEU A 26 33.13 -26.89 -20.22
C LEU A 26 32.08 -25.78 -20.37
N PHE A 27 31.84 -25.29 -21.59
CA PHE A 27 30.76 -24.32 -21.87
C PHE A 27 29.37 -24.92 -21.69
N ARG A 28 29.12 -26.14 -22.20
CA ARG A 28 27.85 -26.84 -21.98
C ARG A 28 27.60 -27.12 -20.50
N MET A 29 28.62 -27.53 -19.74
CA MET A 29 28.51 -27.82 -18.32
C MET A 29 28.28 -26.54 -17.50
N LYS A 30 28.97 -25.44 -17.80
CA LYS A 30 28.70 -24.13 -17.19
C LYS A 30 27.31 -23.59 -17.52
N ALA A 31 26.85 -23.74 -18.77
CA ALA A 31 25.50 -23.34 -19.16
C ALA A 31 24.42 -24.19 -18.45
N PHE A 32 24.68 -25.49 -18.27
CA PHE A 32 23.78 -26.38 -17.54
C PHE A 32 23.74 -26.06 -16.04
N ILE A 33 24.90 -25.76 -15.44
CA ILE A 33 24.97 -25.31 -14.04
C ILE A 33 24.27 -23.97 -13.86
N LEU A 34 24.47 -23.01 -14.78
CA LEU A 34 23.77 -21.72 -14.76
C LEU A 34 22.26 -21.90 -14.90
N ALA A 35 21.80 -22.80 -15.77
CA ALA A 35 20.39 -23.12 -15.94
C ALA A 35 19.80 -23.81 -14.69
N VAL A 36 20.52 -24.75 -14.08
CA VAL A 36 20.06 -25.43 -12.84
C VAL A 36 20.04 -24.46 -11.65
N VAL A 37 21.03 -23.58 -11.50
CA VAL A 37 21.01 -22.52 -10.47
C VAL A 37 19.86 -21.54 -10.72
N CYS A 38 19.57 -21.22 -11.98
CA CYS A 38 18.44 -20.37 -12.35
C CYS A 38 17.08 -21.06 -12.07
N VAL A 39 16.97 -22.37 -12.27
CA VAL A 39 15.74 -23.14 -11.99
C VAL A 39 15.56 -23.43 -10.49
N CYS A 40 16.63 -23.67 -9.74
CA CYS A 40 16.57 -23.94 -8.30
C CYS A 40 16.49 -22.67 -7.43
N GLY A 41 16.84 -21.50 -7.98
CA GLY A 41 16.77 -20.22 -7.26
C GLY A 41 15.36 -19.73 -6.94
N PHE A 42 14.32 -20.33 -7.53
CA PHE A 42 12.92 -19.89 -7.36
C PHE A 42 12.11 -20.70 -6.34
N ALA A 43 12.73 -21.61 -5.59
CA ALA A 43 12.04 -22.42 -4.58
C ALA A 43 12.43 -22.05 -3.14
N ALA A 44 12.66 -20.75 -2.88
CA ALA A 44 12.70 -20.22 -1.52
C ALA A 44 11.34 -19.59 -1.21
N GLY A 45 10.43 -20.39 -0.66
CA GLY A 45 9.31 -19.85 0.11
C GLY A 45 9.86 -19.28 1.41
N SER A 46 10.38 -18.05 1.37
CA SER A 46 10.43 -17.21 2.57
C SER A 46 9.00 -16.76 2.84
N GLU A 47 8.58 -16.75 4.10
CA GLU A 47 7.52 -15.85 4.52
C GLU A 47 8.03 -14.44 4.20
N ASP A 48 7.70 -13.96 3.00
CA ASP A 48 8.12 -12.67 2.47
C ASP A 48 7.35 -11.63 3.29
N GLU A 49 8.04 -11.03 4.24
CA GLU A 49 7.56 -9.82 4.92
C GLU A 49 7.53 -8.71 3.86
N ARG A 50 6.48 -8.76 3.03
CA ARG A 50 6.33 -7.95 1.81
C ARG A 50 6.21 -6.51 2.22
N LEU A 51 7.28 -5.75 2.07
CA LEU A 51 7.25 -4.32 2.35
C LEU A 51 6.27 -3.59 1.40
N PRO A 52 5.61 -2.53 1.89
CA PRO A 52 4.74 -1.71 1.07
C PRO A 52 5.55 -1.01 -0.01
N ASN A 53 5.02 -1.02 -1.23
CA ASN A 53 5.66 -0.33 -2.35
C ASN A 53 5.28 1.16 -2.37
N LYS A 54 6.01 1.95 -3.17
CA LYS A 54 5.78 3.40 -3.30
C LYS A 54 4.36 3.75 -3.75
N CYS A 55 3.76 2.94 -4.62
CA CYS A 55 2.42 3.16 -5.12
C CYS A 55 1.39 3.01 -3.99
N GLU A 56 1.50 1.94 -3.20
CA GLU A 56 0.64 1.65 -2.05
C GLU A 56 0.69 2.75 -1.01
N VAL A 57 1.91 3.21 -0.67
CA VAL A 57 2.12 4.33 0.26
C VAL A 57 1.48 5.61 -0.27
N CYS A 58 1.76 5.98 -1.52
CA CYS A 58 1.21 7.22 -2.10
C CYS A 58 -0.32 7.17 -2.21
N LYS A 59 -0.87 6.02 -2.61
CA LYS A 59 -2.31 5.79 -2.69
C LYS A 59 -2.98 6.02 -1.34
N LEU A 60 -2.51 5.38 -0.27
CA LEU A 60 -3.12 5.58 1.04
C LEU A 60 -2.90 6.98 1.61
N LEU A 61 -1.71 7.57 1.42
CA LEU A 61 -1.42 8.94 1.84
C LEU A 61 -2.42 9.93 1.22
N THR A 62 -2.59 9.86 -0.10
CA THR A 62 -3.46 10.78 -0.82
C THR A 62 -4.93 10.55 -0.52
N MET A 63 -5.36 9.29 -0.41
CA MET A 63 -6.72 8.95 0.02
C MET A 63 -7.04 9.49 1.43
N GLU A 64 -6.16 9.28 2.40
CA GLU A 64 -6.38 9.77 3.77
C GLU A 64 -6.40 11.31 3.81
N LEU A 65 -5.48 11.98 3.11
CA LEU A 65 -5.41 13.44 3.11
C LEU A 65 -6.66 14.07 2.49
N GLU A 66 -7.14 13.53 1.37
CA GLU A 66 -8.42 13.97 0.78
C GLU A 66 -9.59 13.74 1.74
N GLU A 67 -9.68 12.57 2.39
CA GLU A 67 -10.74 12.27 3.36
C GLU A 67 -10.70 13.22 4.58
N ALA A 68 -9.49 13.53 5.08
CA ALA A 68 -9.30 14.46 6.20
C ALA A 68 -9.72 15.89 5.83
N LEU A 69 -9.36 16.35 4.64
CA LEU A 69 -9.75 17.66 4.13
C LEU A 69 -11.25 17.72 3.85
N GLU A 70 -11.86 16.69 3.28
CA GLU A 70 -13.31 16.67 3.03
C GLU A 70 -14.12 16.83 4.33
N LYS A 71 -13.71 16.14 5.40
CA LYS A 71 -14.34 16.24 6.73
C LYS A 71 -14.34 17.67 7.27
N THR A 72 -13.25 18.42 7.05
CA THR A 72 -13.11 19.79 7.56
C THR A 72 -13.60 20.86 6.57
N GLY A 73 -13.87 20.50 5.31
CA GLY A 73 -14.19 21.45 4.24
C GLY A 73 -15.51 22.22 4.41
N ARG A 74 -16.40 21.76 5.31
CA ARG A 74 -17.67 22.44 5.62
C ARG A 74 -17.61 23.35 6.85
N SER A 75 -16.45 23.45 7.51
CA SER A 75 -16.29 24.33 8.67
C SER A 75 -16.59 25.78 8.29
N LYS A 76 -17.21 26.53 9.20
CA LYS A 76 -17.43 27.99 9.05
C LYS A 76 -16.51 28.80 9.95
N GLU A 77 -15.50 28.14 10.50
CA GLU A 77 -14.54 28.76 11.40
C GLU A 77 -13.76 29.89 10.72
N VAL A 78 -13.50 30.93 11.50
CA VAL A 78 -12.77 32.11 11.07
C VAL A 78 -11.63 32.31 12.05
N LEU A 79 -10.41 32.25 11.52
CA LEU A 79 -9.18 32.48 12.26
C LEU A 79 -8.95 33.99 12.37
N GLU A 80 -8.63 34.46 13.58
CA GLU A 80 -8.23 35.84 13.80
C GLU A 80 -6.70 35.92 13.94
N VAL A 81 -6.03 36.50 12.95
CA VAL A 81 -4.57 36.58 12.90
C VAL A 81 -4.11 38.01 13.22
N GLY A 82 -3.13 38.11 14.14
CA GLY A 82 -2.46 39.36 14.51
C GLY A 82 -2.44 39.66 16.02
N GLU A 83 -1.43 40.42 16.45
CA GLU A 83 -1.21 40.87 17.82
C GLU A 83 -1.90 42.21 18.10
N VAL A 84 -2.52 42.36 19.27
CA VAL A 84 -3.09 43.63 19.72
C VAL A 84 -2.01 44.41 20.45
N LEU A 85 -1.16 45.10 19.70
CA LEU A 85 -0.22 46.06 20.26
C LEU A 85 -0.93 47.42 20.34
N ASP A 86 -1.44 47.80 21.52
CA ASP A 86 -1.86 49.12 22.05
C ASP A 86 -2.54 50.17 21.13
N THR A 87 -2.85 49.83 19.88
CA THR A 87 -3.15 50.79 18.79
C THR A 87 -4.53 50.56 18.17
N GLY A 88 -5.35 49.66 18.74
CA GLY A 88 -6.77 49.52 18.39
C GLY A 88 -7.06 49.02 16.96
N LYS A 89 -6.06 48.54 16.20
CA LYS A 89 -6.30 47.93 14.88
C LYS A 89 -6.87 46.52 15.03
N ARG A 90 -7.97 46.24 14.30
CA ARG A 90 -8.69 44.96 14.32
C ARG A 90 -7.84 43.82 13.74
N ARG A 91 -7.94 42.63 14.35
CA ARG A 91 -7.39 41.37 13.84
C ARG A 91 -7.88 41.08 12.42
N ARG A 92 -6.98 40.57 11.56
CA ARG A 92 -7.37 40.11 10.22
C ARG A 92 -8.13 38.79 10.36
N LYS A 93 -9.27 38.67 9.67
CA LYS A 93 -10.12 37.49 9.70
C LYS A 93 -9.89 36.67 8.44
N ILE A 94 -9.43 35.44 8.59
CA ILE A 94 -9.18 34.49 7.50
C ILE A 94 -10.12 33.30 7.67
N LYS A 95 -10.70 32.81 6.58
CA LYS A 95 -11.53 31.60 6.63
C LYS A 95 -10.65 30.38 6.83
N TYR A 96 -11.02 29.51 7.76
CA TYR A 96 -10.27 28.27 8.03
C TYR A 96 -10.19 27.36 6.80
N ASN A 97 -11.27 27.23 6.02
CA ASN A 97 -11.29 26.29 4.89
C ASN A 97 -10.27 26.61 3.79
N THR A 98 -9.78 27.85 3.72
CA THR A 98 -8.80 28.28 2.72
C THR A 98 -7.47 28.69 3.38
N SER A 99 -7.32 28.45 4.68
CA SER A 99 -6.08 28.78 5.39
C SER A 99 -5.05 27.66 5.24
N GLU A 100 -3.79 28.07 5.35
CA GLU A 100 -2.63 27.18 5.51
C GLU A 100 -2.73 26.35 6.79
N THR A 101 -3.22 26.95 7.88
CA THR A 101 -3.44 26.24 9.16
C THR A 101 -4.25 24.95 9.01
N ARG A 102 -5.30 24.96 8.18
CA ARG A 102 -6.10 23.75 7.91
C ARG A 102 -5.29 22.65 7.21
N LEU A 103 -4.39 23.04 6.30
CA LEU A 103 -3.53 22.09 5.61
C LEU A 103 -2.52 21.49 6.59
N THR A 104 -1.82 22.33 7.38
CA THR A 104 -0.87 21.86 8.40
C THR A 104 -1.51 20.87 9.37
N GLU A 105 -2.69 21.20 9.91
CA GLU A 105 -3.42 20.31 10.83
C GLU A 105 -3.78 18.95 10.18
N ALA A 106 -4.11 18.96 8.88
CA ALA A 106 -4.45 17.76 8.15
C ALA A 106 -3.20 16.90 7.88
N VAL A 107 -2.11 17.52 7.45
CA VAL A 107 -0.81 16.89 7.12
C VAL A 107 -0.17 16.27 8.36
N ASP A 108 -0.12 16.99 9.48
CA ASP A 108 0.53 16.55 10.73
C ASP A 108 -0.01 15.21 11.26
N ASN A 109 -1.29 14.94 11.04
CA ASN A 109 -1.97 13.79 11.62
C ASN A 109 -2.19 12.65 10.62
N ILE A 110 -1.77 12.80 9.36
CA ILE A 110 -2.20 11.89 8.31
C ILE A 110 -1.51 10.54 8.35
N CYS A 111 -0.20 10.52 8.58
CA CYS A 111 0.56 9.27 8.63
C CYS A 111 0.26 8.45 9.88
N GLU A 112 -0.18 9.08 10.98
CA GLU A 112 -0.69 8.35 12.15
C GLU A 112 -1.95 7.53 11.84
N ARG A 113 -2.79 7.99 10.91
CA ARG A 113 -4.00 7.25 10.49
C ARG A 113 -3.67 5.96 9.75
N ILE A 114 -2.47 5.84 9.18
CA ILE A 114 -2.01 4.61 8.52
C ILE A 114 -1.97 3.44 9.52
N LEU A 115 -1.72 3.69 10.81
CA LEU A 115 -1.73 2.63 11.84
C LEU A 115 -3.10 1.99 12.05
N GLN A 116 -4.19 2.59 11.55
CA GLN A 116 -5.54 2.02 11.62
C GLN A 116 -5.77 0.94 10.55
N TYR A 117 -4.84 0.79 9.61
CA TYR A 117 -4.91 -0.23 8.56
C TYR A 117 -4.37 -1.56 9.07
N SER A 118 -4.99 -2.64 8.60
CA SER A 118 -4.54 -4.01 8.77
C SER A 118 -4.20 -4.62 7.42
N VAL A 119 -3.36 -5.66 7.44
CA VAL A 119 -3.03 -6.44 6.25
C VAL A 119 -4.04 -7.57 6.08
N HIS A 120 -4.76 -7.51 4.97
CA HIS A 120 -5.70 -8.51 4.49
C HIS A 120 -5.00 -9.40 3.47
N ALA A 121 -4.32 -10.46 3.94
CA ALA A 121 -3.59 -11.40 3.09
C ALA A 121 -4.48 -12.06 2.00
N GLU A 122 -5.80 -12.06 2.21
CA GLU A 122 -6.80 -12.55 1.27
C GLU A 122 -7.03 -11.64 0.05
N ARG A 123 -6.57 -10.38 0.08
CA ARG A 123 -6.81 -9.39 -0.98
C ARG A 123 -5.54 -9.15 -1.82
N PRO A 124 -5.68 -8.99 -3.14
CA PRO A 124 -4.55 -8.75 -4.02
C PRO A 124 -4.07 -7.29 -3.95
N GLY A 125 -2.79 -7.09 -4.24
CA GLY A 125 -2.21 -5.77 -4.48
C GLY A 125 -2.34 -4.80 -3.30
N SER A 126 -2.67 -3.54 -3.60
CA SER A 126 -2.88 -2.49 -2.61
C SER A 126 -4.16 -2.63 -1.81
N LEU A 127 -5.12 -3.41 -2.31
CA LEU A 127 -6.41 -3.64 -1.64
C LEU A 127 -6.27 -4.44 -0.34
N ARG A 128 -5.09 -5.03 -0.11
CA ARG A 128 -4.75 -5.68 1.16
C ARG A 128 -4.70 -4.73 2.35
N TYR A 129 -4.51 -3.44 2.13
CA TYR A 129 -4.58 -2.46 3.20
C TYR A 129 -6.01 -2.00 3.37
N ALA A 130 -6.66 -2.42 4.46
CA ALA A 130 -7.96 -1.88 4.83
C ALA A 130 -8.09 -1.70 6.35
N LYS A 131 -8.95 -0.77 6.75
CA LYS A 131 -9.27 -0.52 8.15
C LYS A 131 -10.13 -1.67 8.69
N GLY A 132 -9.85 -2.10 9.92
CA GLY A 132 -10.56 -3.20 10.60
C GLY A 132 -9.84 -4.55 10.53
N SER A 133 -10.38 -5.58 11.19
CA SER A 133 -9.75 -6.90 11.27
C SER A 133 -9.81 -7.66 9.95
N SER A 134 -8.73 -8.35 9.59
CA SER A 134 -8.69 -9.25 8.43
C SER A 134 -9.53 -10.51 8.65
N GLN A 135 -10.01 -11.12 7.55
CA GLN A 135 -10.81 -12.35 7.65
C GLN A 135 -10.04 -13.47 8.36
N THR A 136 -8.74 -13.57 8.07
CA THR A 136 -7.82 -14.50 8.72
C THR A 136 -7.75 -14.23 10.22
N MET A 137 -7.51 -12.99 10.63
CA MET A 137 -7.40 -12.64 12.06
C MET A 137 -8.72 -12.85 12.81
N THR A 138 -9.85 -12.48 12.21
CA THR A 138 -11.19 -12.77 12.77
C THR A 138 -11.41 -14.27 12.95
N THR A 139 -11.00 -15.09 11.98
CA THR A 139 -11.10 -16.55 12.07
C THR A 139 -10.23 -17.11 13.19
N LEU A 140 -8.99 -16.63 13.33
CA LEU A 140 -8.07 -17.04 14.39
C LEU A 140 -8.63 -16.68 15.77
N LYS A 141 -9.12 -15.44 15.96
CA LYS A 141 -9.76 -15.01 17.22
C LYS A 141 -10.99 -15.85 17.54
N ASN A 142 -11.81 -16.20 16.54
CA ASN A 142 -12.97 -17.08 16.73
C ASN A 142 -12.59 -18.50 17.15
N LEU A 143 -11.48 -19.04 16.67
CA LEU A 143 -10.97 -20.35 17.09
C LEU A 143 -10.50 -20.31 18.55
N VAL A 144 -9.75 -19.27 18.94
CA VAL A 144 -9.32 -19.05 20.33
C VAL A 144 -10.53 -18.92 21.25
N ASN A 145 -11.55 -18.15 20.87
CA ASN A 145 -12.79 -17.99 21.63
C ASN A 145 -13.57 -19.30 21.80
N LYS A 146 -13.42 -20.26 20.88
CA LYS A 146 -14.00 -21.61 20.97
C LYS A 146 -13.15 -22.59 21.80
N GLY A 147 -12.05 -22.12 22.39
CA GLY A 147 -11.14 -22.94 23.21
C GLY A 147 -10.10 -23.71 22.42
N VAL A 148 -9.92 -23.42 21.12
CA VAL A 148 -8.82 -23.99 20.33
C VAL A 148 -7.53 -23.25 20.70
N LYS A 149 -6.50 -23.99 21.07
CA LYS A 149 -5.17 -23.42 21.31
C LYS A 149 -4.53 -23.02 19.98
N VAL A 150 -4.56 -21.72 19.67
CA VAL A 150 -3.78 -21.12 18.58
C VAL A 150 -2.56 -20.47 19.21
N ASP A 151 -1.37 -20.90 18.80
CA ASP A 151 -0.11 -20.31 19.25
C ASP A 151 0.54 -19.58 18.08
N LEU A 152 0.47 -18.25 18.11
CA LEU A 152 1.12 -17.38 17.13
C LEU A 152 2.52 -16.94 17.58
N GLY A 153 3.02 -17.45 18.71
CA GLY A 153 4.30 -17.00 19.28
C GLY A 153 4.25 -15.57 19.85
N MET A 154 3.06 -15.00 20.02
CA MET A 154 2.83 -13.66 20.56
C MET A 154 1.59 -13.61 21.45
N PRO A 155 1.63 -12.88 22.58
CA PRO A 155 0.50 -12.76 23.51
C PRO A 155 -0.72 -12.10 22.85
N TYR A 156 -1.91 -12.47 23.32
CA TYR A 156 -3.19 -12.08 22.70
C TYR A 156 -3.41 -10.57 22.68
N GLU A 157 -2.86 -9.86 23.67
CA GLU A 157 -2.92 -8.40 23.80
C GLU A 157 -2.26 -7.68 22.61
N LEU A 158 -1.29 -8.32 21.95
CA LEU A 158 -0.55 -7.76 20.82
C LEU A 158 -1.19 -8.08 19.46
N TRP A 159 -2.29 -8.83 19.41
CA TRP A 159 -2.91 -9.24 18.13
C TRP A 159 -3.63 -8.09 17.41
N ASP A 160 -3.93 -7.01 18.14
CA ASP A 160 -4.53 -5.79 17.61
C ASP A 160 -3.49 -4.68 17.35
N GLU A 161 -2.20 -4.95 17.60
CA GLU A 161 -1.14 -4.00 17.26
C GLU A 161 -0.88 -3.96 15.75
N PRO A 162 -0.51 -2.78 15.22
CA PRO A 162 -0.18 -2.65 13.81
C PRO A 162 1.02 -3.54 13.47
N SER A 163 0.89 -4.31 12.39
CA SER A 163 1.99 -5.14 11.89
C SER A 163 3.25 -4.32 11.57
N ALA A 164 4.41 -4.99 11.57
CA ALA A 164 5.67 -4.38 11.14
C ALA A 164 5.58 -3.77 9.73
N GLU A 165 4.81 -4.40 8.84
CA GLU A 165 4.53 -3.92 7.49
C GLU A 165 3.76 -2.58 7.49
N VAL A 166 2.70 -2.46 8.30
CA VAL A 166 1.92 -1.21 8.45
C VAL A 166 2.75 -0.13 9.14
N THR A 167 3.56 -0.52 10.14
CA THR A 167 4.49 0.41 10.78
C THR A 167 5.55 0.92 9.80
N ASN A 168 6.02 0.07 8.89
CA ASN A 168 6.91 0.48 7.80
C ASN A 168 6.19 1.41 6.82
N MET A 169 4.92 1.13 6.50
CA MET A 169 4.10 2.01 5.66
C MET A 169 3.97 3.42 6.26
N LYS A 170 3.74 3.54 7.56
CA LYS A 170 3.72 4.84 8.27
C LYS A 170 5.02 5.60 8.06
N LYS A 171 6.17 4.96 8.27
CA LYS A 171 7.49 5.60 8.07
C LYS A 171 7.67 6.07 6.63
N GLN A 172 7.26 5.27 5.65
CA GLN A 172 7.32 5.65 4.25
C GLN A 172 6.35 6.81 3.93
N CYS A 173 5.18 6.86 4.57
CA CYS A 173 4.24 7.97 4.48
C CYS A 173 4.88 9.28 4.96
N GLU A 174 5.52 9.27 6.14
CA GLU A 174 6.21 10.43 6.70
C GLU A 174 7.31 10.93 5.76
N THR A 175 8.18 10.02 5.31
CA THR A 175 9.25 10.36 4.36
C THR A 175 8.70 10.90 3.02
N MET A 176 7.59 10.36 2.53
CA MET A 176 6.97 10.84 1.30
C MET A 176 6.37 12.23 1.48
N LEU A 177 5.68 12.48 2.59
CA LEU A 177 5.08 13.77 2.88
C LEU A 177 6.16 14.85 3.05
N GLU A 178 7.24 14.54 3.75
CA GLU A 178 8.42 15.42 3.86
C GLU A 178 9.04 15.75 2.48
N GLN A 179 9.12 14.77 1.57
CA GLN A 179 9.73 14.97 0.25
C GLN A 179 8.86 15.78 -0.72
N TYR A 180 7.54 15.73 -0.57
CA TYR A 180 6.59 16.30 -1.52
C TYR A 180 5.67 17.35 -0.88
N GLU A 181 6.05 17.93 0.24
CA GLU A 181 5.30 18.98 0.96
C GLU A 181 4.92 20.14 0.03
N ASP A 182 5.90 20.73 -0.66
CA ASP A 182 5.69 21.82 -1.63
C ASP A 182 4.66 21.46 -2.72
N VAL A 183 4.63 20.20 -3.16
CA VAL A 183 3.69 19.72 -4.20
C VAL A 183 2.28 19.58 -3.63
N VAL A 184 2.17 19.11 -2.39
CA VAL A 184 0.89 19.01 -1.67
C VAL A 184 0.32 20.41 -1.39
N GLU A 185 1.18 21.36 -1.00
CA GLU A 185 0.79 22.77 -0.82
C GLU A 185 0.30 23.39 -2.12
N ASP A 186 1.06 23.24 -3.21
CA ASP A 186 0.66 23.76 -4.52
C ASP A 186 -0.69 23.17 -4.98
N TRP A 187 -0.88 21.86 -4.77
CA TRP A 187 -2.16 21.22 -5.02
C TRP A 187 -3.29 21.85 -4.19
N TYR A 188 -3.06 22.03 -2.89
CA TYR A 188 -4.06 22.56 -1.97
C TYR A 188 -4.45 23.99 -2.30
N PHE A 189 -3.52 24.85 -2.71
CA PHE A 189 -3.84 26.26 -2.98
C PHE A 189 -4.31 26.51 -4.41
N HIS A 190 -3.90 25.70 -5.39
CA HIS A 190 -4.09 26.00 -6.82
C HIS A 190 -4.80 24.90 -7.62
N HIS A 191 -4.89 23.66 -7.13
CA HIS A 191 -5.31 22.51 -7.94
C HIS A 191 -6.31 21.54 -7.26
N GLN A 192 -7.10 22.01 -6.28
CA GLN A 192 -8.15 21.20 -5.65
C GLN A 192 -9.28 20.76 -6.62
N ASP A 193 -9.30 21.25 -7.86
CA ASP A 193 -10.18 20.74 -8.92
C ASP A 193 -9.79 19.33 -9.41
N ARG A 194 -8.56 18.88 -9.08
CA ARG A 194 -8.03 17.56 -9.44
C ARG A 194 -7.89 16.69 -8.20
N ARG A 195 -8.07 15.38 -8.36
CA ARG A 195 -7.78 14.41 -7.30
C ARG A 195 -6.30 14.45 -6.93
N LEU A 196 -5.99 14.50 -5.63
CA LEU A 196 -4.62 14.52 -5.12
C LEU A 196 -3.84 13.28 -5.55
N GLU A 197 -4.49 12.11 -5.59
CA GLU A 197 -3.91 10.85 -6.08
C GLU A 197 -3.31 11.03 -7.49
N ASN A 198 -4.05 11.65 -8.40
CA ASN A 198 -3.58 11.89 -9.77
C ASN A 198 -2.54 13.01 -9.82
N PHE A 199 -2.71 14.06 -9.01
CA PHE A 199 -1.78 15.18 -8.99
C PHE A 199 -0.42 14.75 -8.46
N LEU A 200 -0.36 14.21 -7.24
CA LEU A 200 0.85 13.81 -6.54
C LEU A 200 1.39 12.47 -7.04
N CYS A 201 0.60 11.39 -6.95
CA CYS A 201 1.12 10.03 -7.16
C CYS A 201 1.49 9.79 -8.62
N GLU A 202 0.63 10.15 -9.56
CA GLU A 202 0.95 9.93 -10.97
C GLU A 202 2.03 10.88 -11.50
N ASN A 203 1.99 12.17 -11.18
CA ASN A 203 2.86 13.13 -11.85
C ASN A 203 4.22 13.33 -11.16
N HIS A 204 4.29 13.13 -9.84
CA HIS A 204 5.50 13.43 -9.06
C HIS A 204 6.16 12.19 -8.44
N VAL A 205 5.38 11.23 -7.93
CA VAL A 205 5.92 10.10 -7.16
C VAL A 205 6.21 8.86 -8.00
N LEU A 206 5.29 8.47 -8.90
CA LEU A 206 5.30 7.15 -9.56
C LEU A 206 5.69 7.20 -11.03
N LYS A 207 6.57 6.28 -11.42
CA LYS A 207 6.82 5.98 -12.84
C LYS A 207 5.61 5.27 -13.44
N THR A 208 5.45 5.32 -14.77
CA THR A 208 4.35 4.65 -15.47
C THR A 208 4.22 3.15 -15.14
N SER A 209 5.35 2.46 -14.94
CA SER A 209 5.39 1.05 -14.57
C SER A 209 4.96 0.74 -13.13
N GLU A 210 4.85 1.76 -12.27
CA GLU A 210 4.56 1.62 -10.84
C GLU A 210 3.11 1.99 -10.51
N ARG A 211 2.27 2.35 -11.50
CA ARG A 211 0.91 2.90 -11.29
C ARG A 211 -0.20 1.87 -11.22
N GLU A 212 0.13 0.58 -11.28
CA GLU A 212 -0.85 -0.51 -11.29
C GLU A 212 -1.81 -0.43 -10.09
N CYS A 213 -1.28 -0.08 -8.91
CA CYS A 213 -2.09 -0.04 -7.69
C CYS A 213 -3.21 1.02 -7.72
N LEU A 214 -3.06 2.10 -8.50
CA LEU A 214 -4.05 3.18 -8.59
C LEU A 214 -5.31 2.76 -9.35
N GLN A 215 -5.21 1.72 -10.19
CA GLN A 215 -6.32 1.25 -11.03
C GLN A 215 -7.13 0.12 -10.35
N GLU A 216 -6.67 -0.36 -9.20
CA GLU A 216 -7.30 -1.45 -8.48
C GLU A 216 -8.62 -1.00 -7.84
N VAL A 217 -9.71 -1.71 -8.17
CA VAL A 217 -11.02 -1.52 -7.57
C VAL A 217 -11.46 -2.81 -6.88
N TRP A 218 -11.73 -2.72 -5.58
CA TRP A 218 -12.27 -3.85 -4.82
C TRP A 218 -13.73 -4.11 -5.19
N LYS A 219 -14.04 -5.30 -5.69
CA LYS A 219 -15.41 -5.70 -6.09
C LYS A 219 -16.20 -6.42 -4.99
N GLY A 220 -15.73 -6.39 -3.74
CA GLY A 220 -16.37 -7.07 -2.61
C GLY A 220 -15.98 -8.55 -2.49
N ASP A 221 -16.32 -9.15 -1.35
CA ASP A 221 -16.00 -10.55 -1.03
C ASP A 221 -16.75 -11.53 -1.95
N VAL A 222 -16.00 -12.19 -2.83
CA VAL A 222 -16.43 -13.42 -3.51
C VAL A 222 -16.33 -14.61 -2.55
N GLY A 223 -17.17 -14.61 -1.51
CA GLY A 223 -17.25 -15.75 -0.61
C GLY A 223 -17.74 -15.39 0.77
N LEU A 224 -19.07 -15.39 0.93
CA LEU A 224 -19.87 -15.75 2.13
C LEU A 224 -21.30 -15.20 1.93
N LYS A 225 -21.98 -15.65 0.87
CA LYS A 225 -23.45 -15.60 0.81
C LYS A 225 -23.96 -16.99 1.20
N GLY A 226 -24.23 -17.16 2.48
CA GLY A 226 -24.88 -18.33 3.03
C GLY A 226 -25.57 -17.96 4.34
N GLY A 227 -26.82 -17.48 4.23
CA GLY A 227 -27.76 -17.42 5.35
C GLY A 227 -28.02 -16.02 5.93
N ALA A 228 -28.78 -15.20 5.22
CA ALA A 228 -29.65 -14.21 5.87
C ALA A 228 -31.06 -14.49 5.37
N GLU A 229 -31.84 -15.22 6.19
CA GLU A 229 -33.27 -15.39 5.97
C GLU A 229 -33.98 -14.05 6.10
N GLU A 230 -34.87 -13.79 5.14
CA GLU A 230 -35.78 -12.65 5.11
C GLU A 230 -36.78 -12.74 6.27
N GLU A 231 -36.87 -11.69 7.10
CA GLU A 231 -38.15 -11.33 7.74
C GLU A 231 -38.59 -9.95 7.23
N LYS A 232 -39.53 -9.98 6.29
CA LYS A 232 -40.34 -8.82 5.89
C LYS A 232 -41.38 -8.58 6.98
N ARG A 233 -41.44 -7.36 7.54
CA ARG A 233 -42.68 -6.85 8.10
C ARG A 233 -43.08 -5.56 7.40
N ALA A 234 -44.33 -5.62 6.97
CA ALA A 234 -44.98 -4.68 6.10
C ALA A 234 -45.26 -3.34 6.79
N ASP A 235 -45.13 -2.33 5.95
CA ASP A 235 -45.65 -0.98 6.07
C ASP A 235 -47.14 -0.95 6.48
N LYS A 236 -47.47 -0.02 7.38
CA LYS A 236 -48.82 0.52 7.57
C LYS A 236 -48.71 1.99 7.96
N GLU A 237 -48.50 2.84 6.96
CA GLU A 237 -48.97 4.21 6.96
C GLU A 237 -50.52 4.23 6.93
N GLY A 238 -51.14 5.03 7.81
CA GLY A 238 -52.60 5.10 7.87
C GLY A 238 -53.18 5.92 9.01
N THR A 239 -53.11 7.24 8.84
CA THR A 239 -54.17 8.21 9.18
C THR A 239 -54.24 8.74 10.62
N ALA A 240 -53.92 10.02 10.74
CA ALA A 240 -54.33 10.89 11.84
C ALA A 240 -55.85 11.10 11.83
N HIS A 241 -56.48 10.98 13.00
CA HIS A 241 -57.69 11.73 13.34
C HIS A 241 -57.71 12.02 14.85
N ASP A 242 -58.35 13.13 15.12
CA ASP A 242 -58.26 14.05 16.26
C ASP A 242 -59.18 13.65 17.44
N ALA A 243 -58.96 14.36 18.56
CA ALA A 243 -59.87 14.65 19.67
C ALA A 243 -60.15 13.60 20.76
N GLY A 244 -59.99 14.05 22.02
CA GLY A 244 -60.87 13.62 23.12
C GLY A 244 -60.24 13.59 24.52
N GLU A 245 -60.45 14.68 25.26
CA GLU A 245 -60.35 14.87 26.72
C GLU A 245 -60.50 13.64 27.63
N LEU A 246 -59.61 13.50 28.63
CA LEU A 246 -59.86 13.82 30.06
C LEU A 246 -58.58 13.59 30.88
#